data_AF-A0A256WNJ4-F1
#
_entry.id   AF-A0A256WNJ4-F1
#
_cell.length_a   1.000
_cell.length_b   1.000
_cell.length_c   1.000
_cell.angle_alpha   90.00
_cell.angle_beta   90.00
_cell.angle_gamma   90.00
#
_symmetry.space_group_name_H-M   'P 1'
#
loop_
_entity.id
_entity.type
_entity.pdbx_description
1 polymer ?
#
loop_
_entity_poly.entity_id
_entity_poly.type
_entity_poly.pdbx_seq_one_letter_code
_entity_poly.pdbx_strand_id
1 'polypeptide(L)'
;MKNGFSFCLVVTKLFRKDITLLIWHSPSDKEWKTLEMYLGMSQSETDNTSWRGTDEGGKMKETGTTHWNSPNTGATNTSGFNALPGDGGPLHSLGYYGYWWSSTEDSGSSARSRRLGYDSNRVGRSNSSKTFGFSIRCLKD
;
A
#
# COMPACT_ATOMS: atom_id res chain seq x y z
N MET A 1 -11.17 -5.38 19.05
CA MET A 1 -11.63 -6.24 17.93
C MET A 1 -10.63 -6.05 16.80
N LYS A 2 -9.89 -7.09 16.46
CA LYS A 2 -8.79 -7.04 15.46
C LYS A 2 -9.37 -7.45 14.11
N ASN A 3 -9.74 -6.49 13.27
CA ASN A 3 -10.15 -6.77 11.90
C ASN A 3 -8.89 -7.02 11.07
N GLY A 4 -8.48 -8.29 10.99
CA GLY A 4 -7.35 -8.72 10.18
C GLY A 4 -7.67 -8.56 8.70
N PHE A 5 -6.85 -7.78 8.00
CA PHE A 5 -6.88 -7.66 6.54
C PHE A 5 -6.46 -9.02 5.93
N SER A 6 -7.42 -9.78 5.39
CA SER A 6 -7.17 -11.10 4.80
C SER A 6 -6.74 -10.97 3.34
N PHE A 7 -5.71 -11.72 2.93
CA PHE A 7 -5.15 -11.69 1.58
C PHE A 7 -6.05 -12.43 0.57
N CYS A 8 -6.51 -11.73 -0.47
CA CYS A 8 -7.07 -12.35 -1.66
C CYS A 8 -5.95 -12.48 -2.70
N LEU A 9 -5.61 -13.72 -3.07
CA LEU A 9 -4.65 -14.01 -4.15
C LEU A 9 -5.35 -13.70 -5.48
N VAL A 10 -5.09 -12.53 -6.07
CA VAL A 10 -5.51 -12.28 -7.46
C VAL A 10 -4.60 -13.13 -8.34
N VAL A 11 -5.09 -14.32 -8.70
CA VAL A 11 -4.47 -15.17 -9.71
C VAL A 11 -4.33 -14.35 -10.98
N THR A 12 -3.10 -14.00 -11.32
CA THR A 12 -2.77 -13.34 -12.57
C THR A 12 -3.26 -14.23 -13.70
N LYS A 13 -3.96 -13.60 -14.65
CA LYS A 13 -4.41 -14.14 -15.95
C LYS A 13 -5.79 -14.78 -15.95
N LEU A 14 -6.82 -13.94 -16.04
CA LEU A 14 -7.89 -14.08 -17.03
C LEU A 14 -8.60 -12.73 -17.22
N PHE A 15 -8.42 -12.15 -18.41
CA PHE A 15 -9.19 -11.02 -18.90
C PHE A 15 -10.66 -11.41 -19.08
N ARG A 16 -11.50 -11.19 -18.07
CA ARG A 16 -12.93 -10.90 -18.26
C ARG A 16 -13.35 -9.82 -17.26
N LYS A 17 -14.05 -8.83 -17.79
CA LYS A 17 -14.37 -7.55 -17.15
C LYS A 17 -15.44 -7.64 -16.05
N ASP A 18 -15.94 -8.82 -15.69
CA ASP A 18 -17.21 -8.95 -14.93
C ASP A 18 -17.26 -10.11 -13.92
N ILE A 19 -16.15 -10.50 -13.28
CA ILE A 19 -16.21 -11.39 -12.10
C ILE A 19 -15.15 -10.94 -11.07
N THR A 20 -15.37 -9.80 -10.43
CA THR A 20 -14.93 -9.62 -9.04
C THR A 20 -15.95 -10.30 -8.15
N LEU A 21 -15.50 -11.23 -7.31
CA LEU A 21 -16.27 -11.77 -6.19
C LEU A 21 -16.97 -10.58 -5.50
N LEU A 22 -18.30 -10.52 -5.52
CA LEU A 22 -19.16 -9.39 -5.07
C LEU A 22 -18.97 -8.93 -3.61
N ILE A 23 -17.96 -9.46 -2.93
CA ILE A 23 -17.67 -9.27 -1.50
C ILE A 23 -16.28 -8.65 -1.32
N TRP A 24 -15.48 -8.49 -2.39
CA TRP A 24 -14.12 -7.93 -2.30
C TRP A 24 -13.82 -6.91 -3.40
N HIS A 25 -13.21 -5.79 -3.04
CA HIS A 25 -12.74 -4.76 -3.97
C HIS A 25 -11.28 -4.37 -3.69
N SER A 26 -10.62 -3.72 -4.66
CA SER A 26 -9.29 -3.13 -4.46
C SER A 26 -9.41 -1.72 -3.88
N PRO A 27 -8.65 -1.37 -2.82
CA PRO A 27 -8.79 -0.10 -2.13
C PRO A 27 -8.68 1.10 -3.07
N SER A 28 -9.67 1.99 -2.98
CA SER A 28 -9.63 3.33 -3.57
C SER A 28 -8.66 4.24 -2.82
N ASP A 29 -8.30 5.38 -3.43
CA ASP A 29 -7.46 6.38 -2.80
C ASP A 29 -8.14 6.94 -1.56
N LYS A 30 -9.48 7.01 -1.55
CA LYS A 30 -10.27 7.42 -0.40
C LYS A 30 -10.10 6.45 0.78
N GLU A 31 -10.18 5.14 0.54
CA GLU A 31 -10.00 4.13 1.60
C GLU A 31 -8.57 4.08 2.13
N TRP A 32 -7.58 4.27 1.24
CA TRP A 32 -6.20 4.48 1.67
C TRP A 32 -6.04 5.69 2.58
N LYS A 33 -6.65 6.82 2.23
CA LYS A 33 -6.64 8.02 3.08
C LYS A 33 -7.37 7.78 4.40
N THR A 34 -8.46 7.01 4.40
CA THR A 34 -9.14 6.60 5.64
C THR A 34 -8.22 5.82 6.57
N LEU A 35 -7.44 4.86 6.04
CA LEU A 35 -6.43 4.15 6.84
C LEU A 35 -5.36 5.12 7.37
N GLU A 36 -4.83 6.01 6.52
CA GLU A 36 -3.79 6.97 6.91
C GLU A 36 -4.28 7.94 8.00
N MET A 37 -5.51 8.43 7.89
CA MET A 37 -6.13 9.27 8.93
C MET A 37 -6.37 8.50 10.23
N TYR A 38 -6.82 7.24 10.14
CA TYR A 38 -6.97 6.38 11.31
C TYR A 38 -5.63 6.20 12.06
N LEU A 39 -4.50 6.24 11.35
CA LEU A 39 -3.17 6.11 11.93
C LEU A 39 -2.57 7.42 12.46
N GLY A 40 -3.22 8.56 12.24
CA GLY A 40 -2.84 9.85 12.80
C GLY A 40 -2.57 10.97 11.79
N MET A 41 -2.62 10.68 10.48
CA MET A 41 -2.40 11.69 9.45
C MET A 41 -3.59 12.66 9.36
N SER A 42 -3.35 13.96 9.23
CA SER A 42 -4.44 14.91 9.01
C SER A 42 -5.01 14.80 7.58
N GLN A 43 -6.26 15.22 7.38
CA GLN A 43 -6.88 15.23 6.05
C GLN A 43 -6.03 16.01 5.02
N SER A 44 -5.54 17.19 5.39
CA SER A 44 -4.68 18.03 4.53
C SER A 44 -3.38 17.32 4.15
N GLU A 45 -2.77 16.56 5.06
CA GLU A 45 -1.60 15.74 4.75
C GLU A 45 -1.94 14.57 3.84
N THR A 46 -3.09 13.90 4.05
CA THR A 46 -3.48 12.77 3.21
C THR A 46 -3.75 13.18 1.75
N ASP A 47 -4.17 14.42 1.52
CA ASP A 47 -4.41 14.95 0.17
C ASP A 47 -3.12 15.25 -0.62
N ASN A 48 -1.99 15.41 0.07
CA ASN A 48 -0.69 15.63 -0.54
C ASN A 48 -0.21 14.42 -1.36
N THR A 49 0.80 14.66 -2.19
CA THR A 49 1.58 13.63 -2.89
C THR A 49 2.99 13.56 -2.27
N SER A 50 3.82 12.61 -2.72
CA SER A 50 5.13 12.32 -2.14
C SER A 50 5.05 11.67 -0.75
N TRP A 51 6.15 11.72 0.01
CA TRP A 51 6.24 11.27 1.39
C TRP A 51 5.51 12.23 2.34
N ARG A 52 4.57 11.71 3.12
CA ARG A 52 3.62 12.47 3.95
C ARG A 52 3.31 11.72 5.24
N GLY A 53 2.74 12.45 6.21
CA GLY A 53 2.63 12.01 7.59
C GLY A 53 3.94 12.10 8.36
N THR A 54 3.91 11.54 9.56
CA THR A 54 5.02 11.56 10.54
C THR A 54 5.56 10.17 10.82
N ASP A 55 4.69 9.20 11.12
CA ASP A 55 5.07 7.82 11.50
C ASP A 55 4.10 6.74 11.00
N GLU A 56 3.07 7.11 10.23
CA GLU A 56 1.97 6.23 9.82
C GLU A 56 2.47 5.08 8.93
N GLY A 57 3.51 5.32 8.13
CA GLY A 57 4.16 4.27 7.35
C GLY A 57 4.83 3.22 8.24
N GLY A 58 5.46 3.65 9.34
CA GLY A 58 6.00 2.75 10.36
C GLY A 58 4.92 1.90 11.03
N LYS A 59 3.77 2.49 11.32
CA LYS A 59 2.60 1.79 11.89
C LYS A 59 2.00 0.74 10.94
N MET A 60 2.32 0.81 9.64
CA MET A 60 1.85 -0.14 8.61
C MET A 60 2.82 -1.30 8.36
N LYS A 61 4.13 -1.09 8.50
CA LYS A 61 5.15 -2.10 8.16
C LYS A 61 5.16 -3.28 9.11
N GLU A 62 5.45 -4.47 8.58
CA GLU A 62 5.89 -5.63 9.37
C GLU A 62 7.05 -5.20 10.28
N THR A 63 7.05 -5.68 11.53
CA THR A 63 8.12 -5.41 12.50
C THR A 63 9.35 -6.29 12.25
N GLY A 64 10.53 -5.80 12.65
CA GLY A 64 11.79 -6.53 12.46
C GLY A 64 12.34 -6.40 11.05
N THR A 65 13.33 -7.21 10.71
CA THR A 65 14.08 -7.10 9.43
C THR A 65 14.15 -8.45 8.71
N THR A 66 13.17 -9.32 8.91
CA THR A 66 13.12 -10.61 8.22
C THR A 66 12.94 -10.41 6.72
N HIS A 67 12.01 -9.53 6.33
CA HIS A 67 11.78 -9.18 4.92
C HIS A 67 12.28 -7.77 4.58
N TRP A 68 12.12 -6.81 5.48
CA TRP A 68 12.64 -5.46 5.31
C TRP A 68 14.13 -5.40 5.59
N ASN A 69 14.87 -4.64 4.79
CA ASN A 69 16.25 -4.31 5.09
C ASN A 69 16.33 -3.42 6.34
N SER A 70 17.43 -3.56 7.09
CA SER A 70 17.76 -2.62 8.17
C SER A 70 17.91 -1.20 7.59
N PRO A 71 17.35 -0.15 8.23
CA PRO A 71 16.87 -0.14 9.62
C PRO A 71 15.39 -0.51 9.85
N ASN A 72 14.60 -0.70 8.80
CA ASN A 72 13.13 -0.75 8.88
C ASN A 72 12.54 0.37 9.78
N THR A 73 12.95 1.62 9.53
CA THR A 73 12.71 2.79 10.38
C THR A 73 11.27 2.88 10.86
N GLY A 74 11.08 2.94 12.18
CA GLY A 74 9.79 3.18 12.83
C GLY A 74 8.75 2.05 12.68
N ALA A 75 9.14 0.86 12.23
CA ALA A 75 8.20 -0.24 12.05
C ALA A 75 7.62 -0.75 13.37
N THR A 76 6.31 -0.62 13.53
CA THR A 76 5.58 -1.06 14.73
C THR A 76 4.38 -1.95 14.43
N ASN A 77 3.91 -1.97 13.17
CA ASN A 77 2.72 -2.71 12.72
C ASN A 77 1.45 -2.51 13.59
N THR A 78 1.31 -1.39 14.29
CA THR A 78 0.17 -1.16 15.19
C THR A 78 -1.17 -1.07 14.44
N SER A 79 -1.14 -0.85 13.13
CA SER A 79 -2.31 -0.90 12.24
C SER A 79 -2.85 -2.31 11.98
N GLY A 80 -2.04 -3.36 12.15
CA GLY A 80 -2.35 -4.71 11.68
C GLY A 80 -2.31 -4.90 10.16
N PHE A 81 -1.84 -3.90 9.40
CA PHE A 81 -1.71 -3.98 7.94
C PHE A 81 -0.65 -4.98 7.47
N ASN A 82 0.40 -5.18 8.28
CA ASN A 82 1.53 -6.08 8.03
C ASN A 82 2.14 -5.90 6.63
N ALA A 83 2.61 -4.69 6.33
CA ALA A 83 3.21 -4.38 5.03
C ALA A 83 4.54 -5.13 4.87
N LEU A 84 4.65 -5.89 3.78
CA LEU A 84 5.88 -6.52 3.33
C LEU A 84 6.51 -5.68 2.21
N PRO A 85 7.85 -5.70 2.07
CA PRO A 85 8.48 -5.16 0.87
C PRO A 85 8.06 -6.02 -0.34
N GLY A 86 8.04 -5.41 -1.51
CA GLY A 86 7.65 -6.06 -2.76
C GLY A 86 8.71 -5.87 -3.85
N ASP A 87 8.65 -6.72 -4.87
CA ASP A 87 9.52 -6.69 -6.05
C ASP A 87 8.94 -5.84 -7.21
N GLY A 88 7.69 -5.41 -7.13
CA GLY A 88 6.95 -4.75 -8.21
C GLY A 88 7.44 -3.36 -8.67
N GLY A 89 8.51 -2.83 -8.05
CA GLY A 89 9.15 -1.57 -8.42
C GLY A 89 10.19 -1.72 -9.54
N PRO A 90 10.87 -0.62 -9.92
CA PRO A 90 12.06 -0.71 -10.76
C PRO A 90 13.06 -1.71 -10.16
N LEU A 91 13.74 -2.49 -11.03
CA LEU A 91 14.65 -3.59 -10.69
C LEU A 91 15.46 -3.35 -9.38
N HIS A 92 15.48 -4.36 -8.50
CA HIS A 92 16.20 -4.40 -7.21
C HIS A 92 15.60 -3.65 -6.00
N SER A 93 14.26 -3.60 -5.90
CA SER A 93 13.58 -2.99 -4.73
C SER A 93 13.32 -3.94 -3.55
N LEU A 94 13.67 -5.23 -3.67
CA LEU A 94 13.42 -6.23 -2.63
C LEU A 94 14.05 -5.82 -1.30
N GLY A 95 13.25 -5.86 -0.23
CA GLY A 95 13.65 -5.42 1.11
C GLY A 95 13.71 -3.90 1.32
N TYR A 96 13.81 -3.10 0.25
CA TYR A 96 13.92 -1.64 0.33
C TYR A 96 12.58 -0.93 0.29
N TYR A 97 11.67 -1.39 -0.58
CA TYR A 97 10.38 -0.77 -0.78
C TYR A 97 9.25 -1.79 -0.86
N GLY A 98 8.08 -1.37 -0.39
CA GLY A 98 6.81 -2.02 -0.69
C GLY A 98 5.94 -1.06 -1.48
N TYR A 99 5.24 -1.58 -2.48
CA TYR A 99 4.36 -0.80 -3.34
C TYR A 99 2.98 -1.45 -3.42
N TRP A 100 1.94 -0.62 -3.34
CA TRP A 100 0.56 -1.08 -3.47
C TRP A 100 -0.22 -0.17 -4.41
N TRP A 101 -1.03 -0.77 -5.27
CA TRP A 101 -1.96 0.00 -6.10
C TRP A 101 -3.16 0.50 -5.31
N SER A 102 -3.71 1.60 -5.79
CA SER A 102 -5.10 1.97 -5.58
C SER A 102 -5.91 1.67 -6.85
N SER A 103 -7.19 1.35 -6.68
CA SER A 103 -8.14 1.27 -7.80
C SER A 103 -8.46 2.62 -8.42
N THR A 104 -8.06 3.74 -7.80
CA THR A 104 -8.34 5.08 -8.32
C THR A 104 -7.37 5.47 -9.42
N GLU A 105 -7.92 5.63 -10.62
CA GLU A 105 -7.21 6.11 -11.80
C GLU A 105 -6.74 7.56 -11.64
N ASP A 106 -5.58 7.85 -12.22
CA ASP A 106 -5.06 9.21 -12.40
C ASP A 106 -5.14 9.63 -13.87
N SER A 107 -4.79 8.73 -14.79
CA SER A 107 -4.98 8.91 -16.24
C SER A 107 -5.10 7.56 -16.97
N GLY A 108 -5.27 7.59 -18.30
CA GLY A 108 -5.28 6.37 -19.11
C GLY A 108 -4.04 5.49 -18.90
N SER A 109 -2.87 6.07 -18.58
CA SER A 109 -1.61 5.36 -18.38
C SER A 109 -1.12 5.29 -16.92
N SER A 110 -1.75 6.00 -15.98
CA SER A 110 -1.33 6.08 -14.58
C SER A 110 -2.46 5.80 -13.58
N ALA A 111 -2.10 5.23 -12.44
CA ALA A 111 -3.00 5.04 -11.29
C ALA A 111 -2.32 5.49 -10.00
N ARG A 112 -3.10 5.76 -8.96
CA ARG A 112 -2.55 6.14 -7.65
C ARG A 112 -1.93 4.93 -6.98
N SER A 113 -0.81 5.14 -6.28
CA SER A 113 -0.07 4.10 -5.57
C SER A 113 0.33 4.57 -4.17
N ARG A 114 0.62 3.60 -3.31
CA ARG A 114 1.28 3.79 -2.02
C ARG A 114 2.64 3.13 -2.03
N ARG A 115 3.60 3.76 -1.36
CA ARG A 115 4.93 3.19 -1.12
C ARG A 115 5.34 3.34 0.33
N LEU A 116 6.04 2.33 0.84
CA LEU A 116 6.73 2.35 2.13
C LEU A 116 8.20 2.03 1.91
N GLY A 117 9.09 2.71 2.63
CA GLY A 117 10.53 2.55 2.53
C GLY A 117 11.12 1.92 3.79
N TYR A 118 12.19 1.15 3.62
CA TYR A 118 12.95 0.57 4.72
C TYR A 118 13.57 1.64 5.64
N ASP A 119 13.93 2.80 5.09
CA ASP A 119 14.57 3.92 5.78
C ASP A 119 13.59 5.00 6.23
N SER A 120 12.30 4.86 5.93
CA SER A 120 11.27 5.84 6.25
C SER A 120 10.14 5.25 7.08
N ASN A 121 9.60 6.06 7.99
CA ASN A 121 8.37 5.81 8.73
C ASN A 121 7.15 6.55 8.15
N ARG A 122 7.31 7.26 7.02
CA ARG A 122 6.25 8.03 6.36
C ARG A 122 5.55 7.21 5.28
N VAL A 123 4.39 7.65 4.81
CA VAL A 123 3.69 7.03 3.68
C VAL A 123 3.97 7.81 2.41
N GLY A 124 4.45 7.14 1.36
CA GLY A 124 4.60 7.75 0.04
C GLY A 124 3.36 7.56 -0.81
N ARG A 125 2.91 8.61 -1.50
CA ARG A 125 1.86 8.54 -2.55
C ARG A 125 2.35 9.11 -3.85
N SER A 126 2.03 8.42 -4.93
CA SER A 126 2.43 8.82 -6.28
C SER A 126 1.37 8.40 -7.29
N ASN A 127 1.44 9.02 -8.47
CA ASN A 127 0.80 8.51 -9.66
C ASN A 127 1.85 7.69 -10.40
N SER A 128 1.56 6.42 -10.63
CA SER A 128 2.53 5.47 -11.17
C SER A 128 2.01 4.85 -12.45
N SER A 129 2.92 4.55 -13.38
CA SER A 129 2.58 3.89 -14.64
C SER A 129 1.89 2.57 -14.37
N LYS A 130 0.75 2.32 -15.01
CA LYS A 130 0.01 1.05 -14.93
C LYS A 130 0.81 -0.15 -15.44
N THR A 131 1.98 0.08 -16.06
CA THR A 131 2.93 -0.97 -16.45
C THR A 131 3.71 -1.57 -15.27
N PHE A 132 3.68 -0.96 -14.08
CA PHE A 132 4.36 -1.52 -12.90
C PHE A 132 3.58 -2.65 -12.24
N GLY A 133 4.30 -3.63 -11.70
CA GLY A 133 3.76 -4.83 -11.06
C GLY A 133 3.52 -4.66 -9.56
N PHE A 134 2.97 -3.53 -9.10
CA PHE A 134 2.74 -3.33 -7.66
C PHE A 134 1.71 -4.29 -7.07
N SER A 135 1.83 -4.55 -5.78
CA SER A 135 0.93 -5.44 -5.06
C SER A 135 -0.50 -4.89 -5.01
N ILE A 136 -1.49 -5.79 -5.11
CA ILE A 136 -2.90 -5.48 -4.82
C ILE A 136 -3.22 -5.96 -3.41
N ARG A 137 -4.01 -5.17 -2.68
CA ARG A 137 -4.77 -5.67 -1.53
C ARG A 137 -6.25 -5.69 -1.88
N CYS A 138 -7.00 -6.58 -1.25
CA CYS A 138 -8.45 -6.59 -1.36
C CYS A 138 -9.06 -6.26 0.00
N LEU A 139 -10.11 -5.45 -0.02
CA LEU A 139 -10.94 -5.13 1.14
C LEU A 139 -12.28 -5.82 0.96
N LYS A 140 -12.84 -6.28 2.08
CA LYS A 140 -14.16 -6.88 2.08
C LYS A 140 -15.21 -5.77 2.10
N ASP A 141 -16.21 -5.88 1.25
CA ASP A 141 -17.44 -5.07 1.30
C ASP A 141 -18.37 -5.50 2.45
#